data_AF-A0A3C1WVE0-F1
#
_entry.id   AF-A0A3C1WVE0-F1
#
_cell.length_a   1.000
_cell.length_b   1.000
_cell.length_c   1.000
_cell.angle_alpha   90.00
_cell.angle_beta   90.00
_cell.angle_gamma   90.00
#
_symmetry.space_group_name_H-M   'P 1'
#
loop_
_entity.id
_entity.type
_entity.pdbx_description
1 polymer ?
#
loop_
_entity_poly.entity_id
_entity_poly.type
_entity_poly.pdbx_seq_one_letter_code
_entity_poly.pdbx_strand_id
1 'polypeptide(L)' 'AIRLVLSVDPSDMGKVIGKQGRIAKAIRTVVKSAATDTDKKVFVDIEDKD' A
#
# COMPACT_ATOMS: atom_id res chain seq x y z
N ALA A 1 11.96 -3.59 10.30
CA ALA A 1 10.80 -3.61 9.39
C ALA A 1 11.03 -2.57 8.32
N ILE A 2 10.67 -2.86 7.07
CA ILE A 2 10.76 -1.92 5.94
C ILE A 2 9.39 -1.26 5.79
N ARG A 3 9.39 0.06 5.57
CA ARG A 3 8.19 0.84 5.29
C ARG A 3 8.33 1.43 3.90
N LEU A 4 7.37 1.12 3.04
CA LEU A 4 7.27 1.64 1.69
C LEU A 4 6.10 2.63 1.66
N VAL A 5 6.33 3.78 1.04
CA VAL A 5 5.30 4.79 0.84
C VAL A 5 4.89 4.76 -0.63
N LEU A 6 3.60 4.54 -0.87
CA LEU A 6 2.98 4.77 -2.15
C LEU A 6 2.43 6.18 -2.16
N SER A 7 3.18 7.11 -2.75
CA SER A 7 2.72 8.48 -2.95
C SER A 7 1.75 8.54 -4.14
N VAL A 8 0.56 9.07 -3.90
CA VAL A 8 -0.53 9.13 -4.88
C VAL A 8 -0.94 10.58 -5.07
N ASP A 9 -1.28 10.96 -6.29
CA ASP A 9 -1.90 12.28 -6.51
C ASP A 9 -3.21 12.40 -5.69
N PRO A 10 -3.46 13.53 -5.02
CA PRO A 10 -4.68 13.70 -4.22
C PRO A 10 -5.98 13.40 -4.99
N SER A 11 -6.03 13.68 -6.30
CA SER A 11 -7.19 13.43 -7.15
C SER A 11 -7.46 11.93 -7.41
N ASP A 12 -6.47 11.06 -7.19
CA ASP A 12 -6.55 9.62 -7.40
C ASP A 12 -6.76 8.82 -6.10
N MET A 13 -6.69 9.47 -4.94
CA MET A 13 -6.76 8.79 -3.65
C MET A 13 -8.03 7.96 -3.45
N GLY A 14 -9.19 8.49 -3.83
CA GLY A 14 -10.45 7.75 -3.75
C GLY A 14 -10.42 6.46 -4.57
N LYS A 15 -9.76 6.48 -5.74
CA LYS A 15 -9.61 5.30 -6.62
C LYS A 15 -8.64 4.29 -6.02
N VAL A 16 -7.51 4.75 -5.48
CA VAL A 16 -6.46 3.87 -4.90
C VAL A 16 -6.91 3.23 -3.59
N ILE A 17 -7.60 3.97 -2.72
CA ILE A 17 -8.17 3.40 -1.50
C ILE A 17 -9.28 2.41 -1.86
N GLY A 18 -10.17 2.81 -2.78
CA GLY A 18 -11.32 2.03 -3.19
C GLY A 18 -12.39 1.94 -2.11
N LYS A 19 -13.58 1.44 -2.47
CA LYS A 19 -14.73 1.32 -1.54
C LYS A 19 -14.32 0.53 -0.29
N GLN A 20 -14.45 1.16 0.88
CA GLN A 20 -14.08 0.59 2.19
C GLN A 20 -12.61 0.11 2.27
N GLY A 21 -11.71 0.68 1.46
CA GLY A 21 -10.30 0.29 1.45
C GLY A 21 -10.00 -1.03 0.72
N ARG A 22 -10.94 -1.55 -0.09
CA ARG A 22 -10.78 -2.87 -0.75
C ARG A 22 -9.53 -2.94 -1.65
N ILE A 23 -9.22 -1.87 -2.39
CA ILE A 23 -8.07 -1.83 -3.31
C ILE A 23 -6.77 -1.70 -2.50
N ALA A 24 -6.72 -0.77 -1.53
CA ALA A 24 -5.59 -0.64 -0.62
C ALA A 24 -5.26 -1.95 0.11
N LYS A 25 -6.28 -2.72 0.51
CA LYS A 25 -6.09 -4.04 1.14
C LYS A 25 -5.44 -5.03 0.17
N ALA A 26 -5.89 -5.09 -1.08
CA ALA A 26 -5.31 -5.97 -2.10
C ALA A 26 -3.84 -5.64 -2.36
N ILE A 27 -3.50 -4.36 -2.51
CA ILE A 27 -2.11 -3.89 -2.68
C ILE A 27 -1.23 -4.38 -1.52
N ARG A 28 -1.66 -4.14 -0.28
CA ARG A 28 -0.93 -4.57 0.92
C ARG A 28 -0.76 -6.08 0.99
N THR A 29 -1.78 -6.85 0.59
CA THR A 29 -1.69 -8.31 0.54
C THR A 29 -0.63 -8.77 -0.45
N VAL A 30 -0.60 -8.24 -1.67
CA VAL A 30 0.40 -8.62 -2.68
C VAL A 30 1.82 -8.30 -2.22
N VAL A 31 2.04 -7.09 -1.67
CA VAL A 31 3.36 -6.70 -1.16
C VAL A 31 3.79 -7.57 0.02
N LYS A 32 2.87 -7.86 0.95
CA LYS A 32 3.16 -8.77 2.07
C LYS A 32 3.52 -10.17 1.55
N SER A 33 2.80 -10.70 0.57
CA SER A 33 3.08 -12.00 -0.03
C SER A 33 4.46 -12.02 -0.68
N ALA A 34 4.83 -10.98 -1.42
CA ALA A 34 6.15 -10.86 -2.04
C ALA A 34 7.30 -10.79 -1.01
N ALA A 35 7.02 -10.30 0.20
CA ALA A 35 7.99 -10.23 1.28
C ALA A 35 8.10 -11.52 2.11
N THR A 36 7.23 -12.53 1.88
CA THR A 36 7.17 -13.77 2.68
C THR A 36 8.48 -14.54 2.67
N ASP A 37 9.19 -14.55 1.54
CA ASP A 37 10.47 -15.25 1.39
C ASP A 37 11.66 -14.42 1.91
N THR A 38 11.37 -13.25 2.50
CA THR A 38 12.36 -12.43 3.18
C THR A 38 12.06 -12.42 4.68
N ASP A 39 13.07 -12.54 5.54
CA ASP A 39 12.91 -12.36 6.99
C ASP A 39 12.56 -10.90 7.40
N LYS A 40 12.08 -10.10 6.45
CA LYS A 40 11.80 -8.68 6.61
C LYS A 40 10.30 -8.45 6.63
N LYS A 41 9.80 -7.91 7.75
CA LYS A 41 8.44 -7.36 7.81
C LYS A 41 8.35 -6.10 6.96
N VAL A 42 7.48 -6.11 5.95
CA VAL A 42 7.22 -4.96 5.06
C VAL A 42 5.84 -4.37 5.34
N PHE A 43 5.77 -3.05 5.43
CA PHE A 43 4.53 -2.28 5.55
C PHE A 43 4.40 -1.30 4.37
N VAL A 44 3.18 -1.10 3.90
CA VAL A 44 2.86 -0.15 2.83
C VAL A 44 1.88 0.89 3.35
N ASP A 45 2.35 2.13 3.37
CA ASP A 45 1.54 3.31 3.60
C ASP A 45 1.17 3.94 2.25
N ILE A 46 -0.04 4.46 2.18
CA ILE A 46 -0.57 5.13 0.99
C ILE A 46 -0.84 6.56 1.44
N GLU A 47 -0.13 7.49 0.83
CA GLU A 47 -0.09 8.89 1.25
C GLU A 47 -0.28 9.79 0.02
N ASP A 48 -0.91 10.92 0.23
CA ASP A 48 -1.08 11.94 -0.80
C ASP A 48 0.29 12.56 -1.10
N LYS A 49 0.52 12.90 -2.37
CA LYS A 49 1.69 13.64 -2.80
C LYS A 49 1.38 15.12 -2.61
N ASP A 50 1.89 15.70 -1.53
CA ASP A 50 1.87 17.15 -1.29
C ASP A 50 2.43 17.94 -2.49
#